data_AF-A0A2D2LYG8-F1
#
_entry.id   AF-A0A2D2LYG8-F1
#
_cell.length_a   1.000
_cell.length_b   1.000
_cell.length_c   1.000
_cell.angle_alpha   90.00
_cell.angle_beta   90.00
_cell.angle_gamma   90.00
#
_symmetry.space_group_name_H-M   'P 1'
#
loop_
_entity.id
_entity.type
_entity.pdbx_description
1 polymer ?
#
loop_
_entity_poly.entity_id
_entity_poly.type
_entity_poly.pdbx_seq_one_letter_code
_entity_poly.pdbx_strand_id
1 'polypeptide(L)'
;MNEDCKLKRIANLVVSYQMISIVCFLSISIIFEMNKILLGSFIVIFFIYSFYIMAILIFRDNLCPNCSNPFFKKKDTLINIGFSIYTKKCTNCGYRLK
;
A
#
# COMPACT_ATOMS: atom_id res chain seq x y z
N MET A 1 -19.48 11.50 -4.32
CA MET A 1 -18.46 11.27 -3.27
C MET A 1 -17.28 12.17 -3.58
N ASN A 2 -16.79 12.98 -2.64
CA ASN A 2 -15.67 13.89 -2.90
C ASN A 2 -14.42 13.08 -3.26
N GLU A 3 -13.70 13.40 -4.34
CA GLU A 3 -12.50 12.67 -4.80
C GLU A 3 -11.46 12.56 -3.66
N ASP A 4 -11.35 13.61 -2.85
CA ASP A 4 -10.50 13.61 -1.65
C ASP A 4 -10.86 12.53 -0.64
N CYS A 5 -12.16 12.29 -0.43
CA CYS A 5 -12.66 11.26 0.49
C CYS A 5 -12.33 9.85 -0.04
N LYS A 6 -12.44 9.64 -1.36
CA LYS A 6 -12.06 8.39 -2.03
C LYS A 6 -10.57 8.10 -1.86
N LEU A 7 -9.72 9.08 -2.18
CA LEU A 7 -8.26 8.95 -2.09
C LEU A 7 -7.80 8.73 -0.64
N LYS A 8 -8.40 9.44 0.33
CA LYS A 8 -8.14 9.20 1.77
C LYS A 8 -8.50 7.79 2.20
N ARG A 9 -9.65 7.27 1.74
CA ARG A 9 -10.08 5.91 2.07
C ARG A 9 -9.12 4.87 1.54
N ILE A 10 -8.65 5.02 0.29
CA ILE A 10 -7.67 4.12 -0.31
C ILE A 10 -6.34 4.19 0.44
N ALA A 11 -5.85 5.40 0.74
CA ALA A 11 -4.62 5.58 1.49
C ALA A 11 -4.68 4.89 2.87
N ASN A 12 -5.77 5.13 3.61
CA ASN A 12 -5.98 4.49 4.91
C ASN A 12 -6.09 2.96 4.77
N LEU A 13 -6.77 2.44 3.75
CA LEU A 13 -6.91 1.00 3.52
C LEU A 13 -5.55 0.33 3.26
N VAL A 14 -4.69 0.99 2.47
CA VAL A 14 -3.32 0.53 2.23
C VAL A 14 -2.52 0.46 3.53
N VAL A 15 -2.56 1.52 4.35
CA VAL A 15 -1.87 1.54 5.65
C VAL A 15 -2.40 0.44 6.58
N SER A 16 -3.72 0.29 6.67
CA SER A 16 -4.33 -0.77 7.47
C SER A 16 -3.89 -2.15 6.99
N TYR A 17 -3.82 -2.36 5.68
CA TYR A 17 -3.35 -3.63 5.11
C TYR A 17 -1.88 -3.89 5.48
N GLN A 18 -1.00 -2.88 5.39
CA GLN A 18 0.39 -3.02 5.82
C GLN A 18 0.51 -3.38 7.30
N MET A 19 -0.26 -2.72 8.17
CA MET A 19 -0.24 -3.00 9.62
C MET A 19 -0.79 -4.39 9.95
N ILE A 20 -1.91 -4.78 9.33
CA ILE A 20 -2.48 -6.13 9.48
C ILE A 20 -1.48 -7.17 8.97
N SER A 21 -0.81 -6.90 7.84
CA SER A 21 0.17 -7.83 7.31
C SER A 21 1.33 -8.07 8.29
N ILE A 22 1.82 -7.02 8.94
CA ILE A 22 2.87 -7.13 9.98
C ILE A 22 2.38 -7.97 11.17
N VAL A 23 1.17 -7.71 11.67
CA VAL A 23 0.59 -8.46 12.79
C VAL A 23 0.41 -9.93 12.44
N CYS A 24 -0.15 -10.25 11.27
CA CYS A 24 -0.30 -11.62 10.79
C CYS A 24 1.05 -12.33 10.68
N PHE A 25 2.06 -11.66 10.13
CA PHE A 25 3.40 -12.22 10.03
C PHE A 25 4.00 -12.57 11.41
N LEU A 26 3.87 -11.68 12.39
CA LEU A 26 4.38 -11.92 13.75
C LEU A 26 3.64 -13.08 14.43
N SER A 27 2.31 -13.10 14.38
CA SER A 27 1.50 -14.17 14.97
C SER A 27 1.84 -15.55 14.39
N ILE A 28 2.04 -15.62 13.08
CA ILE A 28 2.35 -16.89 12.40
C ILE A 28 3.79 -17.32 12.67
N SER A 29 4.72 -16.37 12.76
CA SER A 29 6.11 -16.67 13.12
C SER A 29 6.22 -17.32 14.51
N ILE A 30 5.41 -16.87 15.47
CA ILE A 30 5.33 -17.47 16.81
C ILE A 30 4.74 -18.89 16.75
N ILE A 31 3.71 -19.12 15.94
CA ILE A 31 3.05 -20.43 15.83
C ILE A 31 3.95 -21.48 15.14
N PHE A 32 4.74 -21.06 14.14
CA PHE A 32 5.50 -21.96 13.27
C PHE A 32 6.97 -22.16 13.67
N GLU A 33 7.37 -21.80 14.90
CA GLU A 33 8.72 -22.07 15.43
C GLU A 33 9.17 -23.55 15.25
N MET A 34 8.21 -24.48 15.10
CA MET A 34 8.48 -25.92 14.95
C MET A 34 8.88 -26.39 13.55
N ASN A 35 8.65 -25.64 12.46
CA ASN A 35 8.99 -26.10 11.10
C ASN A 35 9.52 -24.98 10.19
N LYS A 36 10.86 -24.83 10.18
CA LYS A 36 11.59 -23.76 9.48
C LYS A 36 11.32 -23.71 7.97
N ILE A 37 11.12 -24.86 7.31
CA ILE A 37 10.87 -24.92 5.85
C ILE A 37 9.47 -24.38 5.54
N LEU A 38 8.48 -24.80 6.32
CA LEU A 38 7.10 -24.37 6.17
C LEU A 38 6.91 -22.88 6.53
N LEU A 39 7.64 -22.41 7.54
CA LEU A 39 7.71 -20.98 7.87
C LEU A 39 8.28 -20.18 6.68
N GLY A 40 9.41 -20.61 6.10
CA GLY A 40 10.04 -19.93 4.97
C GLY A 40 9.13 -19.81 3.75
N SER A 41 8.45 -20.90 3.37
CA SER A 41 7.51 -20.89 2.24
C SER A 41 6.28 -20.01 2.51
N PHE A 42 5.74 -20.06 3.74
CA PHE A 42 4.64 -19.19 4.14
C PHE A 42 5.00 -17.71 4.04
N ILE A 43 6.18 -17.33 4.56
CA ILE A 43 6.69 -15.96 4.52
C ILE A 43 6.74 -15.45 3.07
N VAL A 44 7.31 -16.24 2.16
CA VAL A 44 7.43 -15.86 0.74
C VAL A 44 6.05 -15.64 0.11
N ILE A 45 5.12 -16.59 0.28
CA ILE A 45 3.76 -16.49 -0.27
C ILE A 45 3.04 -15.27 0.30
N PHE A 46 3.17 -15.04 1.61
CA PHE A 46 2.55 -13.93 2.30
C PHE A 46 3.04 -12.56 1.80
N PHE A 47 4.35 -12.41 1.59
CA PHE A 47 4.92 -11.18 1.04
C PHE A 47 4.50 -10.95 -0.40
N ILE A 48 4.50 -11.99 -1.24
CA ILE A 48 4.04 -11.90 -2.64
C ILE A 48 2.57 -11.45 -2.68
N TYR A 49 1.70 -12.07 -1.89
CA TYR A 49 0.28 -11.77 -1.87
C TYR A 49 0.01 -10.34 -1.34
N SER A 50 0.71 -9.96 -0.28
CA SER A 50 0.61 -8.61 0.28
C SER A 50 1.09 -7.55 -0.71
N PHE A 51 2.20 -7.79 -1.41
CA PHE A 51 2.71 -6.90 -2.45
C PHE A 51 1.74 -6.79 -3.64
N TYR A 52 1.12 -7.89 -4.05
CA TYR A 52 0.15 -7.90 -5.13
C TYR A 52 -1.09 -7.03 -4.83
N ILE A 53 -1.67 -7.18 -3.63
CA ILE A 53 -2.83 -6.36 -3.22
C ILE A 53 -2.46 -4.88 -3.13
N MET A 54 -1.29 -4.58 -2.55
CA MET A 54 -0.74 -3.23 -2.49
C MET A 54 -0.60 -2.61 -3.89
N ALA A 55 -0.06 -3.36 -4.85
CA ALA A 55 0.11 -2.92 -6.22
C ALA A 55 -1.25 -2.60 -6.87
N ILE A 56 -2.26 -3.46 -6.71
CA ILE A 56 -3.60 -3.17 -7.26
C ILE A 56 -4.19 -1.88 -6.69
N LEU A 57 -4.08 -1.68 -5.37
CA LEU A 57 -4.64 -0.50 -4.70
C LEU A 57 -3.95 0.81 -5.12
N ILE A 58 -2.63 0.76 -5.32
CA ILE A 58 -1.79 1.91 -5.67
C ILE A 58 -1.88 2.25 -7.16
N PHE A 59 -1.87 1.24 -8.03
CA PHE A 59 -1.84 1.39 -9.48
C PHE A 59 -3.21 1.48 -10.15
N ARG A 60 -4.31 1.30 -9.40
CA ARG A 60 -5.61 1.76 -9.87
C ARG A 60 -5.52 3.25 -10.21
N ASP A 61 -6.21 3.68 -11.27
CA ASP A 61 -6.27 5.06 -11.77
C ASP A 61 -6.93 6.01 -10.75
N ASN A 62 -6.18 6.27 -9.69
CA ASN A 62 -6.50 7.21 -8.63
C ASN A 62 -5.89 8.55 -9.05
N LEU A 63 -6.60 9.30 -9.88
CA LEU A 63 -6.11 10.56 -10.42
C LEU A 63 -6.15 11.65 -9.35
N CYS A 64 -5.14 12.51 -9.36
CA CYS A 64 -5.10 13.69 -8.51
C CYS A 64 -6.10 14.74 -9.03
N PRO A 65 -6.98 15.30 -8.19
CA PRO A 65 -7.96 16.29 -8.62
C PRO A 65 -7.31 17.61 -9.11
N ASN A 66 -6.05 17.88 -8.75
CA ASN A 66 -5.35 19.10 -9.12
C ASN A 66 -4.55 19.00 -10.43
N CYS A 67 -3.85 17.89 -10.66
CA CYS A 67 -2.94 17.76 -11.82
C CYS A 67 -3.29 16.59 -12.75
N SER A 68 -4.39 15.88 -12.49
CA SER A 68 -4.91 14.75 -13.27
C SER A 68 -3.92 13.60 -13.50
N ASN A 69 -2.77 13.59 -12.82
CA ASN A 69 -1.80 12.51 -12.83
C ASN A 69 -2.11 11.53 -11.70
N PRO A 70 -1.59 10.28 -11.73
CA PRO A 70 -1.77 9.33 -10.64
C PRO A 70 -1.37 9.93 -9.28
N PHE A 71 -2.22 9.76 -8.27
CA PHE A 71 -2.03 10.39 -6.97
C PHE A 71 -0.90 9.71 -6.19
N PHE A 72 -0.88 8.38 -6.20
CA PHE A 72 0.06 7.57 -5.41
C PHE A 72 1.38 7.24 -6.13
N LYS A 73 1.42 7.39 -7.46
CA LYS A 73 2.54 7.02 -8.31
C LYS A 73 3.05 8.23 -9.10
N LYS A 74 4.36 8.31 -9.32
CA LYS A 74 4.94 9.31 -10.21
C LYS A 74 4.75 8.89 -11.68
N LYS A 75 4.34 9.82 -12.55
CA LYS A 75 3.96 9.50 -13.95
C LYS A 75 5.01 8.66 -14.69
N ASP A 76 6.29 8.98 -14.47
CA ASP A 76 7.41 8.40 -15.24
C ASP A 76 8.38 7.56 -14.40
N THR A 77 8.08 7.29 -13.12
CA THR A 77 8.98 6.54 -12.23
C THR A 77 8.23 5.74 -11.17
N LEU A 78 8.80 4.59 -10.78
CA LEU A 78 8.37 3.79 -9.63
C LEU A 78 8.99 4.25 -8.30
N ILE A 79 9.83 5.28 -8.35
CA ILE A 79 10.53 5.84 -7.19
C ILE A 79 9.53 6.71 -6.40
N ASN A 80 9.49 6.56 -5.07
CA ASN A 80 8.55 7.20 -4.12
C ASN A 80 7.13 6.63 -4.03
N ILE A 81 6.92 5.37 -4.43
CA ILE A 81 5.69 4.64 -4.10
C ILE A 81 5.65 4.41 -2.59
N GLY A 82 4.77 5.12 -1.89
CA GLY A 82 4.56 4.98 -0.44
C GLY A 82 4.47 6.30 0.30
N PHE A 83 5.25 7.32 -0.08
CA PHE A 83 5.25 8.59 0.66
C PHE A 83 3.90 9.32 0.60
N SER A 84 3.24 9.28 -0.55
CA SER A 84 1.90 9.86 -0.78
C SER A 84 0.79 9.20 0.03
N ILE A 85 0.93 7.91 0.33
CA ILE A 85 -0.03 7.12 1.11
C ILE A 85 -0.04 7.61 2.56
N TYR A 86 1.14 7.77 3.16
CA TYR A 86 1.28 8.23 4.54
C TYR A 86 1.07 9.75 4.69
N THR A 87 1.59 10.55 3.75
CA THR A 87 1.51 12.01 3.84
C THR A 87 0.20 12.60 3.32
N LYS A 88 -0.61 11.79 2.63
CA LYS A 88 -1.84 12.22 1.94
C LYS A 88 -1.57 13.39 0.98
N LYS A 89 -0.38 13.40 0.38
CA LYS A 89 0.06 14.35 -0.64
C LYS A 89 0.27 13.65 -1.97
N CYS A 90 -0.13 14.28 -3.07
CA CYS A 90 0.08 13.75 -4.41
C CYS A 90 1.58 13.66 -4.72
N THR A 91 2.02 12.51 -5.25
CA THR A 91 3.43 12.28 -5.62
C THR A 91 3.92 13.20 -6.75
N ASN A 92 3.03 13.71 -7.61
CA ASN A 92 3.39 14.50 -8.79
C ASN A 92 3.38 16.02 -8.55
N CYS A 93 2.40 16.55 -7.81
CA CYS A 93 2.23 18.00 -7.63
C CYS A 93 2.19 18.47 -6.18
N GLY A 94 2.32 17.57 -5.20
CA GLY A 94 2.30 17.91 -3.77
C GLY A 94 0.93 18.31 -3.21
N TYR A 95 -0.13 18.26 -4.02
CA TYR A 95 -1.51 18.53 -3.59
C TYR A 95 -1.87 17.69 -2.36
N ARG A 96 -2.35 18.34 -1.29
CA ARG A 96 -2.70 17.68 -0.03
C ARG A 96 -4.21 17.49 0.04
N LEU A 97 -4.63 16.25 0.30
CA LEU A 97 -6.05 15.91 0.52
C LEU A 97 -6.57 16.68 1.74
N LYS A 98 -7.66 17.44 1.57
CA LYS A 98 -8.28 18.21 2.67
C LYS A 98 -9.11 17.32 3.57
#